data_AF-A0A157S5L5-F1
#
_entry.id   AF-A0A157S5L5-F1
#
_cell.length_a   1.000
_cell.length_b   1.000
_cell.length_c   1.000
_cell.angle_alpha   90.00
_cell.angle_beta   90.00
_cell.angle_gamma   90.00
#
_symmetry.space_group_name_H-M   'P 1'
#
loop_
_entity.id
_entity.type
_entity.pdbx_description
1 polymer ?
#
loop_
_entity_poly.entity_id
_entity_poly.type
_entity_poly.pdbx_seq_one_letter_code
_entity_poly.pdbx_strand_id
1 'polypeptide(L)'
;MSDAGKISIRQTLDLLDGAFAGVSKGICQGEYAFWLGSGISRERVVDLNGVLAKLLDFLRVRFTAAADCPYKSAFDTIIDMAKLSDDERKEIDLAKPVKDWPCAKLLLARLWNQYSKVLAVEIPKQSSDYLLWVGLDFPHTFASQDPDAEHLAIGILALEGAVTKLATANWDGLLEAAMKELGYPDNVYRVTVTGDDLRGPAAAAILYKFHGCALRAIETEAVYRQLLVARSAQITGWMSSDTFKIVRDQLEAMIQTSRTIMMGLSAQDENIKHLFGKVNAHKGWKWADKPTPIVFSANELGDDQKSLLTVAYGDDYEPNRDVICEQARLQAYAKPLLLALLLQVLAGKLDVLASDANAPGLNDAARAAISEGIMHLRDRAAGADNGDRAAFVRLLAAALARARHQLQNGTSGPGVQQYFPIDHRPAHMMQGNVALASTGQREAAVALGLIGLEHKDSTWTSALDDPADPRSGALRVTSASSAARVFLAANDDNITSLMEAGAFDEDDDDVVVICSRKVGGRQQRSPRTSLRDGSLGARYVSFGPMLASATSLDGLRDDFRNEVSI
;
A
#
# COMPACT_ATOMS: atom_id res chain seq x y z
N MET A 1 -20.35 4.36 -16.09
CA MET A 1 -19.90 3.52 -14.97
C MET A 1 -18.46 3.13 -15.26
N SER A 2 -17.54 3.38 -14.33
CA SER A 2 -16.12 3.02 -14.47
C SER A 2 -15.96 1.52 -14.28
N ASP A 3 -15.29 0.86 -15.24
CA ASP A 3 -14.83 -0.52 -15.10
C ASP A 3 -13.64 -0.55 -14.12
N ALA A 4 -13.78 -1.22 -12.98
CA ALA A 4 -12.72 -1.28 -11.96
C ALA A 4 -11.41 -1.88 -12.49
N GLY A 5 -11.45 -2.66 -13.57
CA GLY A 5 -10.27 -3.21 -14.23
C GLY A 5 -9.47 -2.19 -15.05
N LYS A 6 -10.07 -1.05 -15.40
CA LYS A 6 -9.46 0.00 -16.25
C LYS A 6 -9.34 1.35 -15.54
N ILE A 7 -9.79 1.42 -14.29
CA ILE A 7 -9.75 2.66 -13.52
C ILE A 7 -8.30 3.10 -13.29
N SER A 8 -8.02 4.38 -13.55
CA SER A 8 -6.72 4.99 -13.24
C SER A 8 -6.60 5.33 -11.76
N ILE A 9 -5.38 5.64 -11.30
CA ILE A 9 -5.16 6.15 -9.94
C ILE A 9 -5.97 7.45 -9.73
N ARG A 10 -5.96 8.35 -10.73
CA ARG A 10 -6.71 9.62 -10.69
C ARG A 10 -8.22 9.42 -10.55
N GLN A 11 -8.82 8.56 -11.39
CA GLN A 11 -10.24 8.25 -11.29
C GLN A 11 -10.60 7.58 -9.96
N THR A 12 -9.66 6.84 -9.37
CA THR A 12 -9.85 6.23 -8.05
C THR A 12 -9.80 7.29 -6.94
N LEU A 13 -8.96 8.32 -7.06
CA LEU A 13 -9.01 9.50 -6.17
C LEU A 13 -10.37 10.20 -6.28
N ASP A 14 -10.94 10.34 -7.47
CA ASP A 14 -12.26 10.97 -7.62
C ASP A 14 -13.36 10.20 -6.85
N LEU A 15 -13.27 8.86 -6.78
CA LEU A 15 -14.15 8.05 -5.92
C LEU A 15 -13.91 8.34 -4.44
N LEU A 16 -12.64 8.44 -4.02
CA LEU A 16 -12.21 8.69 -2.66
C LEU A 16 -12.43 10.14 -2.19
N ASP A 17 -12.57 11.10 -3.10
CA ASP A 17 -12.93 12.49 -2.80
C ASP A 17 -14.45 12.72 -2.87
N GLY A 18 -15.16 11.87 -3.62
CA GLY A 18 -16.60 11.89 -3.76
C GLY A 18 -17.32 10.88 -2.85
N ALA A 19 -17.91 9.86 -3.46
CA ALA A 19 -18.79 8.90 -2.77
C ALA A 19 -18.14 8.17 -1.58
N PHE A 20 -16.81 8.03 -1.59
CA PHE A 20 -16.03 7.34 -0.55
C PHE A 20 -15.15 8.27 0.29
N ALA A 21 -15.42 9.59 0.31
CA ALA A 21 -14.71 10.57 1.15
C ALA A 21 -14.64 10.21 2.64
N GLY A 22 -15.70 9.61 3.17
CA GLY A 22 -15.69 9.12 4.55
C GLY A 22 -14.65 8.01 4.77
N VAL A 23 -14.53 7.09 3.82
CA VAL A 23 -13.60 5.94 3.90
C VAL A 23 -12.17 6.43 3.80
N SER A 24 -11.87 7.29 2.82
CA SER A 24 -10.54 7.86 2.61
C SER A 24 -10.09 8.67 3.83
N LYS A 25 -10.96 9.50 4.40
CA LYS A 25 -10.72 10.21 5.66
C LYS A 25 -10.48 9.25 6.82
N GLY A 26 -11.32 8.22 7.00
CA GLY A 26 -11.18 7.24 8.07
C GLY A 26 -9.85 6.48 8.00
N ILE A 27 -9.36 6.16 6.79
CA ILE A 27 -8.03 5.56 6.59
C ILE A 27 -6.92 6.54 7.00
N CYS A 28 -7.00 7.82 6.64
CA CYS A 28 -6.05 8.83 7.14
C CYS A 28 -6.03 8.93 8.67
N GLN A 29 -7.14 8.57 9.33
CA GLN A 29 -7.26 8.52 10.78
C GLN A 29 -6.88 7.18 11.42
N GLY A 30 -6.50 6.17 10.64
CA GLY A 30 -6.16 4.85 11.17
C GLY A 30 -7.37 4.04 11.67
N GLU A 31 -8.58 4.33 11.17
CA GLU A 31 -9.82 3.68 11.61
C GLU A 31 -10.09 2.32 10.94
N TYR A 32 -9.41 2.03 9.83
CA TYR A 32 -9.62 0.83 9.03
C TYR A 32 -8.51 -0.21 9.22
N ALA A 33 -8.92 -1.46 9.43
CA ALA A 33 -8.08 -2.63 9.26
C ALA A 33 -8.18 -3.15 7.83
N PHE A 34 -7.06 -3.61 7.28
CA PHE A 34 -7.03 -4.15 5.91
C PHE A 34 -7.13 -5.67 5.94
N TRP A 35 -8.06 -6.20 5.16
CA TRP A 35 -8.23 -7.63 4.92
C TRP A 35 -7.82 -7.95 3.49
N LEU A 36 -6.75 -8.72 3.35
CA LEU A 36 -6.03 -8.91 2.11
C LEU A 36 -6.17 -10.35 1.63
N GLY A 37 -6.67 -10.53 0.42
CA GLY A 37 -6.72 -11.85 -0.24
C GLY A 37 -5.73 -11.98 -1.38
N SER A 38 -5.74 -13.14 -2.04
CA SER A 38 -4.73 -13.49 -3.06
C SER A 38 -4.74 -12.59 -4.28
N GLY A 39 -5.82 -11.82 -4.49
CA GLY A 39 -5.90 -10.84 -5.57
C GLY A 39 -4.84 -9.75 -5.51
N ILE A 40 -4.25 -9.44 -4.34
CA ILE A 40 -3.13 -8.48 -4.23
C ILE A 40 -1.79 -9.07 -4.69
N SER A 41 -1.67 -10.40 -4.74
CA SER A 41 -0.42 -11.12 -5.05
C SER A 41 -0.38 -11.66 -6.49
N ARG A 42 -1.45 -11.48 -7.28
CA ARG A 42 -1.72 -12.21 -8.53
C ARG A 42 -0.64 -12.09 -9.61
N GLU A 43 0.07 -10.97 -9.67
CA GLU A 43 1.11 -10.72 -10.67
C GLU A 43 2.51 -11.17 -10.22
N ARG A 44 2.65 -11.62 -8.98
CA ARG A 44 3.94 -12.01 -8.38
C ARG A 44 3.98 -13.48 -8.00
N VAL A 45 2.92 -13.96 -7.36
CA VAL A 45 2.75 -15.37 -6.98
C VAL A 45 1.86 -16.05 -8.00
N VAL A 46 2.09 -17.35 -8.20
CA VAL A 46 1.14 -18.20 -8.94
C VAL A 46 -0.27 -18.04 -8.35
N ASP A 47 -1.22 -17.65 -9.20
CA ASP A 47 -2.61 -17.56 -8.79
C ASP A 47 -3.22 -18.95 -8.56
N LEU A 48 -4.44 -19.01 -8.05
CA LEU A 48 -5.06 -20.30 -7.75
C LEU A 48 -5.33 -21.16 -9.01
N ASN A 49 -5.40 -20.59 -10.22
CA ASN A 49 -5.48 -21.37 -11.46
C ASN A 49 -4.15 -22.05 -11.73
N GLY A 50 -3.05 -21.32 -11.56
CA GLY A 50 -1.71 -21.88 -11.69
C GLY A 50 -1.40 -22.91 -10.61
N VAL A 51 -1.88 -22.73 -9.37
CA VAL A 51 -1.81 -23.74 -8.29
C VAL A 51 -2.52 -25.03 -8.74
N LEU A 52 -3.77 -24.92 -9.18
CA LEU A 52 -4.57 -26.07 -9.63
C LEU A 52 -3.95 -26.76 -10.86
N ALA A 53 -3.47 -25.99 -11.83
CA ALA A 53 -2.78 -26.52 -13.00
C ALA A 53 -1.50 -27.26 -12.62
N LYS A 54 -0.68 -26.71 -11.71
CA LYS A 54 0.55 -27.32 -11.21
C LYS A 54 0.27 -28.65 -10.50
N LEU A 55 -0.80 -28.74 -9.71
CA LEU A 55 -1.23 -30.00 -9.07
C LEU A 55 -1.64 -31.05 -10.09
N LEU A 56 -2.47 -30.68 -11.06
CA LEU A 56 -2.91 -31.58 -12.11
C LEU A 56 -1.70 -32.10 -12.92
N ASP A 57 -0.75 -31.23 -13.25
CA ASP A 57 0.48 -31.62 -13.93
C ASP A 57 1.37 -32.52 -13.05
N PHE A 58 1.51 -32.20 -11.76
CA PHE A 58 2.27 -33.01 -10.80
C PHE A 58 1.75 -34.45 -10.71
N LEU A 59 0.42 -34.60 -10.69
CA LEU A 59 -0.26 -35.90 -10.69
C LEU A 59 -0.10 -36.60 -12.04
N ARG A 60 -0.31 -35.87 -13.16
CA ARG A 60 -0.20 -36.38 -14.52
C ARG A 60 1.17 -36.99 -14.81
N VAL A 61 2.27 -36.35 -14.39
CA VAL A 61 3.63 -36.87 -14.65
C VAL A 61 4.00 -38.07 -13.76
N ARG A 62 3.26 -38.32 -12.68
CA ARG A 62 3.45 -39.47 -11.76
C ARG A 62 2.41 -40.57 -11.96
N PHE A 63 1.45 -40.33 -12.84
CA PHE A 63 0.49 -41.31 -13.31
C PHE A 63 1.21 -42.52 -13.92
N THR A 64 0.73 -43.72 -13.64
CA THR A 64 1.14 -44.95 -14.34
C THR A 64 -0.09 -45.76 -14.72
N ALA A 65 0.04 -46.68 -15.69
CA ALA A 65 -1.05 -47.56 -16.11
C ALA A 65 -1.40 -48.66 -15.09
N ALA A 66 -0.68 -48.74 -13.97
CA ALA A 66 -0.96 -49.71 -12.92
C ALA A 66 -2.32 -49.43 -12.26
N ALA A 67 -3.11 -50.49 -12.05
CA ALA A 67 -4.47 -50.39 -11.50
C ALA A 67 -4.51 -49.81 -10.08
N ASP A 68 -3.42 -49.96 -9.33
CA ASP A 68 -3.24 -49.50 -7.94
C ASP A 68 -2.44 -48.19 -7.84
N CYS A 69 -2.23 -47.48 -8.96
CA CYS A 69 -1.47 -46.23 -8.94
C CYS A 69 -2.19 -45.14 -8.10
N PRO A 70 -1.61 -44.70 -6.96
CA PRO A 70 -2.28 -43.74 -6.09
C PRO A 70 -2.43 -42.36 -6.74
N TYR A 71 -1.48 -41.96 -7.58
CA TYR A 71 -1.53 -40.69 -8.32
C TYR A 71 -2.64 -40.67 -9.38
N LYS A 72 -2.92 -41.82 -10.03
CA LYS A 72 -4.06 -41.97 -10.93
C LYS A 72 -5.38 -41.80 -10.19
N SER A 73 -5.55 -42.47 -9.05
CA SER A 73 -6.76 -42.35 -8.24
C SER A 73 -7.00 -40.90 -7.77
N ALA A 74 -5.94 -40.21 -7.33
CA ALA A 74 -6.02 -38.81 -6.94
C ALA A 74 -6.38 -37.89 -8.12
N PHE A 75 -5.77 -38.12 -9.28
CA PHE A 75 -6.06 -37.38 -10.51
C PHE A 75 -7.53 -37.56 -10.93
N ASP A 76 -8.00 -38.80 -11.03
CA ASP A 76 -9.38 -39.13 -11.43
C ASP A 76 -10.38 -38.48 -10.45
N THR A 77 -10.10 -38.53 -9.15
CA THR A 77 -10.91 -37.88 -8.11
C THR A 77 -11.04 -36.36 -8.33
N ILE A 78 -9.94 -35.67 -8.67
CA ILE A 78 -9.96 -34.23 -8.92
C ILE A 78 -10.72 -33.90 -10.21
N ILE A 79 -10.52 -34.67 -11.29
CA ILE A 79 -11.27 -34.47 -12.54
C ILE A 79 -12.78 -34.64 -12.32
N ASP A 80 -13.18 -35.61 -11.48
CA ASP A 80 -14.57 -35.84 -11.14
C ASP A 80 -15.21 -34.67 -10.36
N MET A 81 -14.44 -33.97 -9.51
CA MET A 81 -14.91 -32.77 -8.82
C MET A 81 -15.33 -31.66 -9.78
N ALA A 82 -14.67 -31.55 -10.93
CA ALA A 82 -15.00 -30.56 -11.95
C ALA A 82 -16.27 -30.90 -12.74
N LYS A 83 -16.82 -32.11 -12.59
CA LYS A 83 -18.06 -32.56 -13.26
C LYS A 83 -18.03 -32.28 -14.76
N LEU A 84 -16.92 -32.63 -15.41
CA LEU A 84 -16.79 -32.50 -16.86
C LEU A 84 -17.80 -33.40 -17.60
N SER A 85 -18.34 -32.92 -18.71
CA SER A 85 -19.12 -33.73 -19.65
C SER A 85 -18.24 -34.78 -20.33
N ASP A 86 -18.85 -35.79 -20.96
CA ASP A 86 -18.10 -36.83 -21.67
C ASP A 86 -17.24 -36.26 -22.82
N ASP A 87 -17.70 -35.20 -23.47
CA ASP A 87 -16.95 -34.55 -24.54
C ASP A 87 -15.80 -33.70 -23.98
N GLU A 88 -16.02 -32.95 -22.90
CA GLU A 88 -14.96 -32.20 -22.20
C GLU A 88 -13.87 -33.15 -21.65
N ARG A 89 -14.24 -34.36 -21.22
CA ARG A 89 -13.26 -35.37 -20.76
C ARG A 89 -12.38 -35.90 -21.88
N LYS A 90 -12.89 -36.05 -23.11
CA LYS A 90 -12.10 -36.50 -24.26
C LYS A 90 -11.03 -35.49 -24.67
N GLU A 91 -11.17 -34.23 -24.26
CA GLU A 91 -10.18 -33.19 -24.51
C GLU A 91 -8.93 -33.31 -23.61
N ILE A 92 -8.97 -34.16 -22.56
CA ILE A 92 -7.82 -34.39 -21.67
C ILE A 92 -6.80 -35.30 -22.38
N ASP A 93 -5.67 -34.73 -22.77
CA ASP A 93 -4.53 -35.45 -23.35
C ASP A 93 -3.41 -35.60 -22.31
N LEU A 94 -3.33 -36.77 -21.66
CA LEU A 94 -2.34 -37.03 -20.61
C LEU A 94 -0.88 -36.95 -21.10
N ALA A 95 -0.64 -37.05 -22.42
CA ALA A 95 0.69 -36.88 -23.00
C ALA A 95 1.14 -35.41 -23.03
N LYS A 96 0.20 -34.46 -22.88
CA LYS A 96 0.46 -33.02 -22.91
C LYS A 96 0.33 -32.39 -21.52
N PRO A 97 1.06 -31.29 -21.26
CA PRO A 97 0.84 -30.45 -20.08
C PRO A 97 -0.61 -29.96 -19.98
N VAL A 98 -1.08 -29.73 -18.74
CA VAL A 98 -2.47 -29.30 -18.46
C VAL A 98 -2.84 -28.02 -19.20
N LYS A 99 -1.90 -27.07 -19.30
CA LYS A 99 -2.11 -25.79 -20.00
C LYS A 99 -2.46 -25.93 -21.48
N ASP A 100 -2.13 -27.07 -22.09
CA ASP A 100 -2.32 -27.33 -23.51
C ASP A 100 -3.62 -28.12 -23.78
N TRP A 101 -4.39 -28.46 -22.73
CA TRP A 101 -5.70 -29.11 -22.88
C TRP A 101 -6.76 -28.10 -23.32
N PRO A 102 -7.58 -28.41 -24.34
CA PRO A 102 -8.67 -27.52 -24.76
C PRO A 102 -9.65 -27.16 -23.63
N CYS A 103 -9.95 -28.11 -22.73
CA CYS A 103 -10.84 -27.89 -21.59
C CYS A 103 -10.18 -27.20 -20.38
N ALA A 104 -8.87 -26.90 -20.41
CA ALA A 104 -8.12 -26.45 -19.23
C ALA A 104 -8.74 -25.25 -18.53
N LYS A 105 -9.11 -24.22 -19.28
CA LYS A 105 -9.69 -22.99 -18.71
C LYS A 105 -11.01 -23.28 -17.97
N LEU A 106 -11.86 -24.11 -18.54
CA LEU A 106 -13.15 -24.48 -17.97
C LEU A 106 -12.97 -25.40 -16.76
N LEU A 107 -12.09 -26.39 -16.87
CA LEU A 107 -11.71 -27.31 -15.80
C LEU A 107 -11.22 -26.53 -14.56
N LEU A 108 -10.23 -25.65 -14.74
CA LEU A 108 -9.65 -24.86 -13.64
C LEU A 108 -10.69 -23.93 -13.01
N ALA A 109 -11.56 -23.30 -13.80
CA ALA A 109 -12.64 -22.46 -13.27
C ALA A 109 -13.64 -23.23 -12.39
N ARG A 110 -13.98 -24.48 -12.75
CA ARG A 110 -14.86 -25.33 -11.92
C ARG A 110 -14.18 -25.82 -10.65
N LEU A 111 -12.88 -26.14 -10.73
CA LEU A 111 -12.08 -26.54 -9.58
C LEU A 111 -11.75 -25.39 -8.63
N TRP A 112 -11.67 -24.16 -9.13
CA TRP A 112 -11.40 -22.95 -8.35
C TRP A 112 -12.36 -22.83 -7.15
N ASN A 113 -13.65 -23.05 -7.38
CA ASN A 113 -14.69 -22.97 -6.34
C ASN A 113 -14.64 -24.11 -5.31
N GLN A 114 -13.74 -25.08 -5.50
CA GLN A 114 -13.58 -26.24 -4.62
C GLN A 114 -12.10 -26.51 -4.31
N TYR A 115 -11.23 -25.49 -4.42
CA TYR A 115 -9.79 -25.67 -4.34
C TYR A 115 -9.32 -26.37 -3.05
N SER A 116 -9.95 -26.04 -1.92
CA SER A 116 -9.61 -26.62 -0.63
C SER A 116 -9.96 -28.11 -0.54
N LYS A 117 -10.91 -28.58 -1.35
CA LYS A 117 -11.21 -30.01 -1.53
C LYS A 117 -10.21 -30.68 -2.45
N VAL A 118 -9.76 -29.99 -3.51
CA VAL A 118 -8.69 -30.48 -4.39
C VAL A 118 -7.41 -30.71 -3.59
N LEU A 119 -7.01 -29.75 -2.76
CA LEU A 119 -5.84 -29.87 -1.88
C LEU A 119 -6.01 -30.91 -0.76
N ALA A 120 -7.25 -31.33 -0.47
CA ALA A 120 -7.55 -32.35 0.52
C ALA A 120 -7.51 -33.78 -0.04
N VAL A 121 -7.29 -33.97 -1.35
CA VAL A 121 -7.18 -35.30 -1.94
C VAL A 121 -5.92 -36.00 -1.41
N GLU A 122 -6.12 -37.17 -0.82
CA GLU A 122 -5.04 -37.93 -0.19
C GLU A 122 -4.30 -38.82 -1.18
N ILE A 123 -2.99 -38.92 -1.01
CA ILE A 123 -2.16 -39.92 -1.69
C ILE A 123 -1.75 -40.95 -0.62
N PRO A 124 -2.17 -42.22 -0.74
CA PRO A 124 -1.81 -43.26 0.22
C PRO A 124 -0.32 -43.28 0.56
N LYS A 125 -0.02 -43.46 1.86
CA LYS A 125 1.34 -43.50 2.44
C LYS A 125 2.12 -42.16 2.41
N GLN A 126 1.48 -41.07 1.98
CA GLN A 126 2.07 -39.73 2.05
C GLN A 126 1.49 -38.92 3.22
N SER A 127 2.15 -37.81 3.55
CA SER A 127 1.61 -36.85 4.51
C SER A 127 0.31 -36.23 3.99
N SER A 128 -0.57 -35.82 4.89
CA SER A 128 -1.88 -35.31 4.51
C SER A 128 -1.82 -33.97 3.76
N ASP A 129 -0.69 -33.25 3.83
CA ASP A 129 -0.39 -32.01 3.11
C ASP A 129 0.51 -32.24 1.89
N TYR A 130 0.72 -33.49 1.46
CA TYR A 130 1.68 -33.82 0.41
C TYR A 130 1.43 -33.10 -0.91
N LEU A 131 0.17 -32.96 -1.33
CA LEU A 131 -0.19 -32.17 -2.52
C LEU A 131 0.18 -30.69 -2.36
N LEU A 132 -0.02 -30.12 -1.17
CA LEU A 132 0.36 -28.74 -0.88
C LEU A 132 1.88 -28.60 -0.89
N TRP A 133 2.59 -29.37 -0.06
CA TRP A 133 4.03 -29.16 0.16
C TRP A 133 4.88 -29.65 -1.01
N VAL A 134 4.67 -30.90 -1.44
CA VAL A 134 5.47 -31.55 -2.50
C VAL A 134 4.83 -31.32 -3.87
N GLY A 135 3.50 -31.44 -3.96
CA GLY A 135 2.77 -31.30 -5.23
C GLY A 135 2.90 -29.92 -5.85
N LEU A 136 2.77 -28.87 -5.04
CA LEU A 136 3.01 -27.50 -5.50
C LEU A 136 4.48 -27.11 -5.50
N ASP A 137 5.38 -27.91 -4.94
CA ASP A 137 6.74 -27.47 -4.66
C ASP A 137 6.71 -26.14 -3.87
N PHE A 138 6.08 -26.22 -2.69
CA PHE A 138 5.70 -25.05 -1.89
C PHE A 138 6.90 -24.15 -1.56
N PRO A 139 8.07 -24.69 -1.12
CA PRO A 139 9.22 -23.85 -0.79
C PRO A 139 9.71 -23.00 -1.97
N HIS A 140 9.72 -23.52 -3.20
CA HIS A 140 10.15 -22.73 -4.35
C HIS A 140 9.05 -21.81 -4.89
N THR A 141 7.79 -22.23 -4.76
CA THR A 141 6.64 -21.48 -5.30
C THR A 141 6.32 -20.23 -4.48
N PHE A 142 6.45 -20.31 -3.16
CA PHE A 142 6.10 -19.24 -2.22
C PHE A 142 7.31 -18.67 -1.47
N ALA A 143 8.54 -19.02 -1.89
CA ALA A 143 9.76 -18.37 -1.43
C ALA A 143 9.78 -16.86 -1.75
N SER A 144 10.84 -16.18 -1.31
CA SER A 144 11.07 -14.76 -1.54
C SER A 144 10.82 -14.35 -3.00
N GLN A 145 9.79 -13.53 -3.18
CA GLN A 145 9.40 -12.93 -4.45
C GLN A 145 9.49 -11.41 -4.34
N ASP A 146 9.66 -10.75 -5.47
CA ASP A 146 9.72 -9.30 -5.52
C ASP A 146 8.34 -8.69 -5.28
N PRO A 147 8.22 -7.68 -4.40
CA PRO A 147 6.96 -7.01 -4.15
C PRO A 147 6.51 -6.20 -5.37
N ASP A 148 5.18 -6.05 -5.47
CA ASP A 148 4.52 -5.17 -6.43
C ASP A 148 3.98 -3.88 -5.77
N ALA A 149 3.37 -3.03 -6.58
CA ALA A 149 2.77 -1.76 -6.21
C ALA A 149 1.85 -1.85 -4.99
N GLU A 150 0.99 -2.87 -4.92
CA GLU A 150 0.10 -3.12 -3.79
C GLU A 150 0.87 -3.25 -2.47
N HIS A 151 1.93 -4.06 -2.48
CA HIS A 151 2.70 -4.42 -1.30
C HIS A 151 3.53 -3.23 -0.81
N LEU A 152 4.17 -2.50 -1.73
CA LEU A 152 4.91 -1.29 -1.43
C LEU A 152 3.98 -0.19 -0.89
N ALA A 153 2.79 -0.01 -1.48
CA ALA A 153 1.80 0.94 -0.98
C ALA A 153 1.31 0.60 0.43
N ILE A 154 1.00 -0.68 0.71
CA ILE A 154 0.64 -1.14 2.06
C ILE A 154 1.80 -0.95 3.03
N GLY A 155 3.03 -1.21 2.59
CA GLY A 155 4.25 -0.99 3.37
C GLY A 155 4.38 0.47 3.82
N ILE A 156 4.26 1.39 2.87
CA ILE A 156 4.32 2.83 3.15
C ILE A 156 3.15 3.27 4.04
N LEU A 157 1.92 2.83 3.78
CA LEU A 157 0.76 3.13 4.62
C LEU A 157 0.94 2.67 6.07
N ALA A 158 1.63 1.54 6.29
CA ALA A 158 1.96 1.05 7.61
C ALA A 158 3.08 1.88 8.29
N LEU A 159 4.12 2.25 7.54
CA LEU A 159 5.20 3.13 8.04
C LEU A 159 4.70 4.53 8.39
N GLU A 160 3.71 5.03 7.64
CA GLU A 160 2.97 6.25 7.92
C GLU A 160 1.95 6.08 9.07
N GLY A 161 1.79 4.89 9.66
CA GLY A 161 0.83 4.66 10.76
C GLY A 161 -0.64 4.82 10.38
N ALA A 162 -0.96 4.95 9.09
CA ALA A 162 -2.33 4.97 8.60
C ALA A 162 -2.96 3.57 8.65
N VAL A 163 -2.14 2.52 8.62
CA VAL A 163 -2.60 1.13 8.70
C VAL A 163 -1.74 0.35 9.70
N THR A 164 -2.31 0.00 10.85
CA THR A 164 -1.60 -0.71 11.93
C THR A 164 -2.05 -2.16 12.11
N LYS A 165 -3.14 -2.56 11.45
CA LYS A 165 -3.72 -3.91 11.53
C LYS A 165 -4.00 -4.45 10.14
N LEU A 166 -3.36 -5.57 9.82
CA LEU A 166 -3.46 -6.27 8.54
C LEU A 166 -3.86 -7.72 8.82
N ALA A 167 -4.83 -8.26 8.09
CA ALA A 167 -5.18 -9.67 8.13
C ALA A 167 -5.16 -10.25 6.72
N THR A 168 -4.55 -11.42 6.55
CA THR A 168 -4.47 -12.09 5.26
C THR A 168 -4.51 -13.60 5.35
N ALA A 169 -5.17 -14.20 4.36
CA ALA A 169 -5.15 -15.63 4.08
C ALA A 169 -3.95 -16.02 3.19
N ASN A 170 -3.19 -15.06 2.67
CA ASN A 170 -2.07 -15.33 1.78
C ASN A 170 -0.88 -15.89 2.56
N TRP A 171 -0.25 -16.93 2.02
CA TRP A 171 0.98 -17.49 2.59
C TRP A 171 2.24 -16.72 2.21
N ASP A 172 2.25 -16.09 1.03
CA ASP A 172 3.44 -15.48 0.42
C ASP A 172 4.10 -14.41 1.30
N GLY A 173 5.38 -14.12 1.05
CA GLY A 173 6.17 -13.15 1.79
C GLY A 173 6.23 -11.73 1.22
N LEU A 174 5.28 -11.33 0.35
CA LEU A 174 5.43 -10.09 -0.44
C LEU A 174 5.34 -8.81 0.39
N LEU A 175 4.53 -8.79 1.46
CA LEU A 175 4.47 -7.65 2.36
C LEU A 175 5.78 -7.48 3.15
N GLU A 176 6.36 -8.59 3.60
CA GLU A 176 7.68 -8.59 4.23
C GLU A 176 8.76 -8.14 3.25
N ALA A 177 8.74 -8.63 2.01
CA ALA A 177 9.67 -8.20 0.96
C ALA A 177 9.55 -6.70 0.63
N ALA A 178 8.33 -6.15 0.65
CA ALA A 178 8.11 -4.71 0.49
C ALA A 178 8.77 -3.87 1.59
N MET A 179 8.70 -4.31 2.85
CA MET A 179 9.39 -3.62 3.95
C MET A 179 10.91 -3.63 3.75
N LYS A 180 11.47 -4.76 3.33
CA LYS A 180 12.89 -4.87 3.01
C LYS A 180 13.30 -3.95 1.86
N GLU A 181 12.50 -3.87 0.80
CA GLU A 181 12.73 -2.97 -0.33
C GLU A 181 12.68 -1.50 0.10
N LEU A 182 11.79 -1.14 1.03
CA LEU A 182 11.70 0.20 1.64
C LEU A 182 12.84 0.51 2.63
N GLY A 183 13.79 -0.41 2.82
CA GLY A 183 14.98 -0.25 3.66
C GLY A 183 14.76 -0.61 5.14
N TYR A 184 13.71 -1.37 5.46
CA TYR A 184 13.37 -1.75 6.82
C TYR A 184 13.62 -3.24 7.11
N PRO A 185 13.98 -3.61 8.36
CA PRO A 185 14.13 -5.00 8.77
C PRO A 185 12.80 -5.75 8.87
N ASP A 186 12.88 -7.09 8.87
CA ASP A 186 11.72 -7.99 8.88
C ASP A 186 10.82 -7.86 10.13
N ASN A 187 11.30 -7.24 11.21
CA ASN A 187 10.55 -7.06 12.45
C ASN A 187 9.67 -5.79 12.49
N VAL A 188 9.65 -4.98 11.41
CA VAL A 188 8.74 -3.82 11.31
C VAL A 188 7.28 -4.27 11.22
N TYR A 189 7.03 -5.41 10.60
CA TYR A 189 5.77 -6.13 10.77
C TYR A 189 5.91 -7.15 11.90
N ARG A 190 4.91 -7.18 12.79
CA ARG A 190 4.70 -8.34 13.66
C ARG A 190 3.92 -9.40 12.90
N VAL A 191 4.63 -10.21 12.12
CA VAL A 191 4.06 -11.36 11.41
C VAL A 191 3.53 -12.38 12.42
N THR A 192 2.23 -12.66 12.37
CA THR A 192 1.51 -13.43 13.39
C THR A 192 0.74 -14.58 12.75
N VAL A 193 1.12 -15.83 13.06
CA VAL A 193 0.39 -17.05 12.69
C VAL A 193 -0.32 -17.66 13.90
N THR A 194 0.33 -17.64 15.07
CA THR A 194 -0.22 -18.11 16.35
C THR A 194 -0.13 -17.05 17.43
N GLY A 195 -0.68 -17.34 18.61
CA GLY A 195 -0.61 -16.42 19.75
C GLY A 195 0.79 -16.20 20.31
N ASP A 196 1.72 -17.14 20.10
CA ASP A 196 3.10 -16.98 20.55
C ASP A 196 3.81 -15.85 19.79
N ASP A 197 3.46 -15.66 18.52
CA ASP A 197 4.03 -14.63 17.65
C ASP A 197 3.64 -13.20 18.06
N LEU A 198 2.60 -13.05 18.89
CA LEU A 198 2.18 -11.75 19.42
C LEU A 198 3.07 -11.27 20.56
N ARG A 199 3.95 -12.12 21.09
CA ARG A 199 4.89 -11.76 22.16
C ARG A 199 6.07 -11.02 21.54
N GLY A 200 6.22 -9.74 21.84
CA GLY A 200 7.35 -8.96 21.34
C GLY A 200 7.17 -7.44 21.47
N PRO A 201 8.22 -6.67 21.14
CA PRO A 201 8.20 -5.22 21.15
C PRO A 201 7.24 -4.69 20.08
N ALA A 202 6.66 -3.50 20.32
CA ALA A 202 5.74 -2.85 19.39
C ALA A 202 6.33 -2.79 17.97
N ALA A 203 5.50 -3.10 16.97
CA ALA A 203 5.82 -3.06 15.55
C ALA A 203 5.02 -1.93 14.88
N ALA A 204 5.37 -1.55 13.64
CA ALA A 204 4.61 -0.52 12.91
C ALA A 204 3.18 -1.00 12.60
N ALA A 205 3.05 -2.29 12.27
CA ALA A 205 1.77 -2.95 12.14
C ALA A 205 1.84 -4.43 12.52
N ILE A 206 0.68 -4.99 12.88
CA ILE A 206 0.52 -6.44 13.08
C ILE A 206 -0.03 -7.04 11.79
N LEU A 207 0.63 -8.08 11.29
CA LEU A 207 0.24 -8.82 10.09
C LEU A 207 -0.23 -10.22 10.49
N TYR A 208 -1.54 -10.38 10.63
CA TYR A 208 -2.18 -11.66 10.93
C TYR A 208 -2.26 -12.53 9.68
N LYS A 209 -1.34 -13.50 9.55
CA LYS A 209 -1.34 -14.52 8.50
C LYS A 209 -2.11 -15.74 8.97
N PHE A 210 -3.43 -15.63 9.01
CA PHE A 210 -4.30 -16.59 9.71
C PHE A 210 -4.45 -17.93 8.97
N HIS A 211 -3.95 -18.06 7.74
CA HIS A 211 -3.78 -19.33 7.05
C HIS A 211 -2.33 -19.84 7.03
N GLY A 212 -1.43 -19.22 7.79
CA GLY A 212 -0.02 -19.58 7.86
C GLY A 212 0.88 -18.66 7.03
N CYS A 213 2.20 -18.81 7.19
CA CYS A 213 3.21 -17.99 6.53
C CYS A 213 4.24 -18.89 5.82
N ALA A 214 4.42 -18.69 4.52
CA ALA A 214 5.35 -19.47 3.72
C ALA A 214 6.79 -19.30 4.18
N LEU A 215 7.24 -18.07 4.40
CA LEU A 215 8.61 -17.78 4.86
C LEU A 215 8.93 -18.54 6.15
N ARG A 216 8.02 -18.50 7.14
CA ARG A 216 8.22 -19.22 8.42
C ARG A 216 8.10 -20.73 8.29
N ALA A 217 7.18 -21.22 7.44
CA ALA A 217 7.06 -22.64 7.16
C ALA A 217 8.29 -23.20 6.46
N ILE A 218 8.95 -22.41 5.61
CA ILE A 218 10.20 -22.79 4.94
C ILE A 218 11.38 -22.73 5.93
N GLU A 219 11.49 -21.65 6.70
CA GLU A 219 12.58 -21.46 7.66
C GLU A 219 12.52 -22.46 8.82
N THR A 220 11.33 -22.72 9.37
CA THR A 220 11.11 -23.60 10.52
C THR A 220 9.98 -24.58 10.23
N GLU A 221 10.25 -25.53 9.32
CA GLU A 221 9.28 -26.51 8.83
C GLU A 221 8.57 -27.29 9.94
N ALA A 222 9.32 -27.80 10.92
CA ALA A 222 8.77 -28.60 12.02
C ALA A 222 7.70 -27.86 12.86
N VAL A 223 7.74 -26.53 12.89
CA VAL A 223 6.80 -25.71 13.67
C VAL A 223 5.68 -25.16 12.78
N TYR A 224 6.02 -24.51 11.66
CA TYR A 224 5.06 -23.71 10.90
C TYR A 224 4.44 -24.43 9.70
N ARG A 225 5.03 -25.52 9.17
CA ARG A 225 4.42 -26.27 8.05
C ARG A 225 3.05 -26.84 8.42
N GLN A 226 2.94 -27.40 9.62
CA GLN A 226 1.67 -27.92 10.15
C GLN A 226 0.61 -26.83 10.41
N LEU A 227 1.02 -25.56 10.45
CA LEU A 227 0.14 -24.41 10.66
C LEU A 227 -0.41 -23.83 9.35
N LEU A 228 0.02 -24.33 8.18
CA LEU A 228 -0.53 -23.96 6.89
C LEU A 228 -1.98 -24.47 6.78
N VAL A 229 -2.92 -23.55 6.55
CA VAL A 229 -4.34 -23.84 6.35
C VAL A 229 -4.63 -23.72 4.86
N ALA A 230 -4.90 -24.85 4.21
CA ALA A 230 -5.19 -24.88 2.78
C ALA A 230 -6.33 -25.84 2.41
N ARG A 231 -6.58 -26.84 3.26
CA ARG A 231 -7.51 -27.94 3.01
C ARG A 231 -8.84 -27.69 3.69
N SER A 232 -9.91 -28.23 3.13
CA SER A 232 -11.28 -28.06 3.64
C SER A 232 -11.40 -28.39 5.14
N ALA A 233 -10.85 -29.51 5.59
CA ALA A 233 -10.86 -29.90 7.01
C ALA A 233 -10.12 -28.90 7.92
N GLN A 234 -9.02 -28.30 7.44
CA GLN A 234 -8.28 -27.30 8.21
C GLN A 234 -9.06 -25.99 8.28
N ILE A 235 -9.66 -25.54 7.17
CA ILE A 235 -10.48 -24.33 7.12
C ILE A 235 -11.67 -24.46 8.08
N THR A 236 -12.38 -25.59 8.05
CA THR A 236 -13.50 -25.86 8.98
C THR A 236 -13.01 -25.98 10.43
N GLY A 237 -11.93 -26.73 10.68
CA GLY A 237 -11.38 -26.94 12.03
C GLY A 237 -10.70 -25.72 12.64
N TRP A 238 -10.34 -24.71 11.84
CA TRP A 238 -9.64 -23.51 12.32
C TRP A 238 -10.43 -22.77 13.41
N MET A 239 -11.76 -22.72 13.29
CA MET A 239 -12.64 -22.05 14.25
C MET A 239 -12.66 -22.72 15.64
N SER A 240 -12.38 -24.02 15.72
CA SER A 240 -12.37 -24.79 16.97
C SER A 240 -10.97 -25.14 17.47
N SER A 241 -9.92 -24.89 16.68
CA SER A 241 -8.53 -25.16 17.08
C SER A 241 -8.07 -24.25 18.21
N ASP A 242 -7.51 -24.85 19.26
CA ASP A 242 -6.86 -24.13 20.36
C ASP A 242 -5.56 -23.44 19.93
N THR A 243 -4.89 -23.98 18.90
CA THR A 243 -3.65 -23.42 18.34
C THR A 243 -3.87 -22.00 17.83
N PHE A 244 -5.00 -21.75 17.18
CA PHE A 244 -5.35 -20.46 16.59
C PHE A 244 -6.22 -19.59 17.49
N LYS A 245 -6.55 -20.05 18.71
CA LYS A 245 -7.51 -19.36 19.58
C LYS A 245 -7.13 -17.89 19.80
N ILE A 246 -5.89 -17.62 20.19
CA ILE A 246 -5.45 -16.25 20.50
C ILE A 246 -5.54 -15.36 19.25
N VAL A 247 -5.09 -15.85 18.09
CA VAL A 247 -5.17 -15.10 16.83
C VAL A 247 -6.62 -14.85 16.42
N ARG A 248 -7.48 -15.87 16.56
CA ARG A 248 -8.92 -15.75 16.33
C ARG A 248 -9.55 -14.69 17.22
N ASP A 249 -9.27 -14.70 18.52
CA ASP A 249 -9.76 -13.69 19.47
C ASP A 249 -9.27 -12.27 19.08
N GLN A 250 -8.02 -12.13 18.62
CA GLN A 250 -7.50 -10.84 18.14
C GLN A 250 -8.20 -10.37 16.84
N LEU A 251 -8.46 -11.27 15.90
CA LEU A 251 -9.20 -10.96 14.68
C LEU A 251 -10.65 -10.55 14.98
N GLU A 252 -11.32 -11.24 15.90
CA GLU A 252 -12.66 -10.87 16.37
C GLU A 252 -12.65 -9.47 17.02
N ALA A 253 -11.68 -9.20 17.89
CA ALA A 253 -11.51 -7.88 18.49
C ALA A 253 -11.19 -6.79 17.45
N MET A 254 -10.43 -7.11 16.41
CA MET A 254 -10.14 -6.21 15.30
C MET A 254 -11.42 -5.85 14.53
N ILE A 255 -12.25 -6.82 14.18
CA ILE A 255 -13.53 -6.59 13.49
C ILE A 255 -14.47 -5.72 14.36
N GLN A 256 -14.45 -5.90 15.68
CA GLN A 256 -15.24 -5.11 16.63
C GLN A 256 -14.75 -3.66 16.79
N THR A 257 -13.43 -3.44 16.73
CA THR A 257 -12.82 -2.15 17.10
C THR A 257 -12.38 -1.32 15.90
N SER A 258 -12.40 -1.88 14.70
CA SER A 258 -11.93 -1.24 13.49
C SER A 258 -12.93 -1.49 12.35
N ARG A 259 -13.07 -0.49 11.49
CA ARG A 259 -13.75 -0.67 10.21
C ARG A 259 -12.89 -1.55 9.31
N THR A 260 -13.47 -2.13 8.27
CA THR A 260 -12.80 -3.11 7.41
C THR A 260 -12.85 -2.67 5.96
N ILE A 261 -11.69 -2.72 5.31
CA ILE A 261 -11.59 -2.70 3.86
C ILE A 261 -10.99 -4.02 3.36
N MET A 262 -11.68 -4.66 2.44
CA MET A 262 -11.30 -5.96 1.86
C MET A 262 -10.78 -5.75 0.44
N MET A 263 -9.56 -6.21 0.18
CA MET A 263 -8.87 -6.04 -1.10
C MET A 263 -8.33 -7.38 -1.59
N GLY A 264 -8.67 -7.75 -2.82
CA GLY A 264 -8.27 -9.03 -3.41
C GLY A 264 -8.85 -10.26 -2.69
N LEU A 265 -9.84 -10.08 -1.81
CA LEU A 265 -10.43 -11.12 -0.99
C LEU A 265 -11.82 -11.50 -1.50
N SER A 266 -11.97 -12.75 -1.94
CA SER A 266 -13.26 -13.31 -2.38
C SER A 266 -14.20 -13.62 -1.22
N ALA A 267 -13.67 -13.79 0.00
CA ALA A 267 -14.38 -14.29 1.18
C ALA A 267 -14.99 -15.70 0.99
N GLN A 268 -14.42 -16.53 0.10
CA GLN A 268 -14.85 -17.91 -0.16
C GLN A 268 -14.71 -18.85 1.05
N ASP A 269 -13.74 -18.58 1.93
CA ASP A 269 -13.47 -19.45 3.08
C ASP A 269 -14.44 -19.20 4.22
N GLU A 270 -15.11 -20.27 4.66
CA GLU A 270 -16.16 -20.21 5.68
C GLU A 270 -15.67 -19.66 7.03
N ASN A 271 -14.39 -19.85 7.38
CA ASN A 271 -13.86 -19.31 8.63
C ASN A 271 -13.87 -17.77 8.66
N ILE A 272 -13.71 -17.10 7.52
CA ILE A 272 -13.82 -15.64 7.41
C ILE A 272 -15.28 -15.22 7.66
N LYS A 273 -16.25 -15.88 7.01
CA LYS A 273 -17.68 -15.58 7.21
C LYS A 273 -18.10 -15.79 8.67
N HIS A 274 -17.63 -16.87 9.30
CA HIS A 274 -17.90 -17.15 10.71
C HIS A 274 -17.34 -16.08 11.66
N LEU A 275 -16.14 -15.56 11.42
CA LEU A 275 -15.56 -14.47 12.21
C LEU A 275 -16.47 -13.23 12.20
N PHE A 276 -16.90 -12.79 11.01
CA PHE A 276 -17.77 -11.62 10.87
C PHE A 276 -19.16 -11.86 11.45
N GLY A 277 -19.75 -13.04 11.23
CA GLY A 277 -21.05 -13.41 11.79
C GLY A 277 -21.06 -13.47 13.32
N LYS A 278 -19.99 -13.99 13.94
CA LYS A 278 -19.88 -14.06 15.41
C LYS A 278 -19.80 -12.68 16.05
N VAL A 279 -19.12 -11.73 15.42
CA VAL A 279 -19.04 -10.35 15.92
C VAL A 279 -20.40 -9.65 15.90
N ASN A 280 -21.23 -9.90 14.88
CA ASN A 280 -22.58 -9.33 14.80
C ASN A 280 -23.47 -9.74 16.00
N ALA A 281 -23.32 -10.98 16.49
CA ALA A 281 -24.04 -11.46 17.68
C ALA A 281 -23.78 -10.61 18.94
N HIS A 282 -22.75 -9.77 18.94
CA HIS A 282 -22.39 -8.86 20.03
C HIS A 282 -22.73 -7.38 19.76
N LYS A 283 -23.60 -7.08 18.78
CA LYS A 283 -23.91 -5.71 18.32
C LYS A 283 -22.67 -4.99 17.77
N GLY A 284 -22.11 -5.53 16.70
CA GLY A 284 -21.02 -4.90 15.95
C GLY A 284 -21.43 -3.59 15.25
N TRP A 285 -20.62 -3.15 14.29
CA TRP A 285 -20.90 -1.96 13.48
C TRP A 285 -22.25 -2.04 12.79
N LYS A 286 -23.03 -0.96 12.84
CA LYS A 286 -24.29 -0.88 12.08
C LYS A 286 -23.97 -0.49 10.65
N TRP A 287 -24.66 -1.06 9.68
CA TRP A 287 -24.46 -0.73 8.26
C TRP A 287 -24.60 0.77 7.95
N ALA A 288 -25.41 1.49 8.73
CA ALA A 288 -25.65 2.93 8.59
C ALA A 288 -24.59 3.81 9.27
N ASP A 289 -23.68 3.24 10.07
CA ASP A 289 -22.61 4.00 10.71
C ASP A 289 -21.70 4.64 9.65
N LYS A 290 -21.19 5.83 9.94
CA LYS A 290 -20.30 6.59 9.05
C LYS A 290 -18.91 6.75 9.67
N PRO A 291 -17.82 6.58 8.90
CA PRO A 291 -17.80 6.09 7.52
C PRO A 291 -18.20 4.60 7.39
N THR A 292 -18.47 4.15 6.16
CA THR A 292 -19.00 2.80 5.85
C THR A 292 -18.16 1.71 6.55
N PRO A 293 -18.74 0.84 7.39
CA PRO A 293 -17.95 -0.06 8.21
C PRO A 293 -17.23 -1.18 7.46
N ILE A 294 -17.86 -1.76 6.43
CA ILE A 294 -17.29 -2.84 5.63
C ILE A 294 -17.32 -2.41 4.17
N VAL A 295 -16.14 -2.35 3.55
CA VAL A 295 -15.94 -1.94 2.16
C VAL A 295 -15.16 -3.01 1.41
N PHE A 296 -15.55 -3.30 0.17
CA PHE A 296 -14.88 -4.19 -0.75
C PHE A 296 -14.34 -3.41 -1.94
N SER A 297 -13.09 -3.70 -2.29
CA SER A 297 -12.45 -3.29 -3.54
C SER A 297 -12.84 -4.28 -4.65
N ALA A 298 -13.89 -3.94 -5.41
CA ALA A 298 -14.45 -4.82 -6.44
C ALA A 298 -15.26 -4.07 -7.50
N ASN A 299 -15.27 -4.58 -8.74
CA ASN A 299 -16.18 -4.08 -9.78
C ASN A 299 -17.65 -4.31 -9.41
N GLU A 300 -17.95 -5.52 -8.98
CA GLU A 300 -19.26 -5.97 -8.49
C GLU A 300 -19.04 -6.87 -7.27
N LEU A 301 -20.01 -6.87 -6.36
CA LEU A 301 -19.95 -7.77 -5.20
C LEU A 301 -20.30 -9.20 -5.63
N GLY A 302 -19.40 -10.13 -5.37
CA GLY A 302 -19.62 -11.56 -5.57
C GLY A 302 -20.56 -12.15 -4.50
N ASP A 303 -21.03 -13.38 -4.73
CA ASP A 303 -21.99 -14.04 -3.83
C ASP A 303 -21.42 -14.29 -2.42
N ASP A 304 -20.14 -14.64 -2.32
CA ASP A 304 -19.45 -14.80 -1.04
C ASP A 304 -19.32 -13.49 -0.26
N GLN A 305 -19.07 -12.37 -0.96
CA GLN A 305 -19.01 -11.04 -0.34
C GLN A 305 -20.40 -10.59 0.13
N LYS A 306 -21.45 -10.85 -0.67
CA LYS A 306 -22.84 -10.63 -0.26
C LYS A 306 -23.21 -11.48 0.95
N SER A 307 -22.80 -12.75 0.97
CA SER A 307 -23.00 -13.64 2.11
C SER A 307 -22.28 -13.15 3.36
N LEU A 308 -21.07 -12.60 3.22
CA LEU A 308 -20.36 -11.97 4.33
C LEU A 308 -21.15 -10.78 4.89
N LEU A 309 -21.70 -9.92 4.03
CA LEU A 309 -22.55 -8.80 4.45
C LEU A 309 -23.84 -9.28 5.12
N THR A 310 -24.45 -10.36 4.63
CA THR A 310 -25.63 -10.98 5.26
C THR A 310 -25.34 -11.43 6.68
N VAL A 311 -24.22 -12.13 6.92
CA VAL A 311 -23.89 -12.57 8.28
C VAL A 311 -23.42 -11.42 9.18
N ALA A 312 -22.73 -10.43 8.62
CA ALA A 312 -22.21 -9.28 9.35
C ALA A 312 -23.31 -8.32 9.82
N TYR A 313 -24.38 -8.14 9.05
CA TYR A 313 -25.49 -7.23 9.38
C TYR A 313 -26.77 -7.94 9.82
N GLY A 314 -26.89 -9.26 9.60
CA GLY A 314 -28.02 -10.06 10.07
C GLY A 314 -29.35 -9.56 9.54
N ASP A 315 -30.31 -9.36 10.45
CA ASP A 315 -31.68 -8.92 10.13
C ASP A 315 -31.75 -7.57 9.40
N ASP A 316 -30.72 -6.72 9.55
CA ASP A 316 -30.65 -5.43 8.86
C ASP A 316 -30.30 -5.57 7.37
N TYR A 317 -29.74 -6.71 6.93
CA TYR A 317 -29.26 -6.87 5.55
C TYR A 317 -30.40 -6.90 4.54
N GLU A 318 -31.38 -7.79 4.71
CA GLU A 318 -32.43 -8.02 3.72
C GLU A 318 -33.25 -6.76 3.38
N PRO A 319 -33.73 -5.97 4.37
CA PRO A 319 -34.49 -4.76 4.09
C PRO A 319 -33.66 -3.64 3.43
N ASN A 320 -32.33 -3.67 3.57
CA ASN A 320 -31.43 -2.59 3.13
C ASN A 320 -30.42 -3.05 2.06
N ARG A 321 -30.64 -4.23 1.47
CA ARG A 321 -29.68 -4.97 0.64
C ARG A 321 -29.00 -4.10 -0.41
N ASP A 322 -29.78 -3.39 -1.22
CA ASP A 322 -29.25 -2.62 -2.36
C ASP A 322 -28.38 -1.46 -1.89
N VAL A 323 -28.80 -0.76 -0.83
CA VAL A 323 -28.06 0.38 -0.26
C VAL A 323 -26.78 -0.10 0.41
N ILE A 324 -26.84 -1.22 1.15
CA ILE A 324 -25.66 -1.84 1.76
C ILE A 324 -24.66 -2.25 0.68
N CYS A 325 -25.12 -2.94 -0.36
CA CYS A 325 -24.25 -3.39 -1.44
C CYS A 325 -23.60 -2.22 -2.17
N GLU A 326 -24.34 -1.14 -2.45
CA GLU A 326 -23.78 0.02 -3.12
C GLU A 326 -22.77 0.77 -2.24
N GLN A 327 -23.07 0.97 -0.96
CA GLN A 327 -22.15 1.65 -0.03
C GLN A 327 -20.89 0.82 0.26
N ALA A 328 -21.00 -0.51 0.26
CA ALA A 328 -19.87 -1.40 0.49
C ALA A 328 -18.99 -1.59 -0.75
N ARG A 329 -19.44 -1.20 -1.95
CA ARG A 329 -18.74 -1.48 -3.21
C ARG A 329 -17.90 -0.30 -3.68
N LEU A 330 -16.62 -0.33 -3.37
CA LEU A 330 -15.64 0.59 -3.95
C LEU A 330 -15.15 0.02 -5.29
N GLN A 331 -15.55 0.65 -6.38
CA GLN A 331 -15.30 0.21 -7.77
C GLN A 331 -13.87 0.48 -8.27
N ALA A 332 -12.88 0.01 -7.52
CA ALA A 332 -11.48 -0.02 -7.90
C ALA A 332 -10.84 -1.28 -7.31
N TYR A 333 -10.02 -1.99 -8.09
CA TYR A 333 -9.22 -3.11 -7.57
C TYR A 333 -8.02 -2.63 -6.74
N ALA A 334 -7.36 -3.55 -6.05
CA ALA A 334 -6.34 -3.26 -5.04
C ALA A 334 -5.25 -2.31 -5.54
N LYS A 335 -4.67 -2.56 -6.73
CA LYS A 335 -3.55 -1.78 -7.27
C LYS A 335 -3.85 -0.28 -7.39
N PRO A 336 -4.84 0.20 -8.18
CA PRO A 336 -5.14 1.63 -8.26
C PRO A 336 -5.67 2.19 -6.94
N LEU A 337 -6.43 1.40 -6.17
CA LEU A 337 -6.97 1.83 -4.87
C LEU A 337 -5.88 2.11 -3.84
N LEU A 338 -4.92 1.21 -3.67
CA LEU A 338 -3.84 1.36 -2.69
C LEU A 338 -2.94 2.55 -3.02
N LEU A 339 -2.67 2.79 -4.30
CA LEU A 339 -1.90 3.96 -4.73
C LEU A 339 -2.67 5.27 -4.51
N ALA A 340 -3.98 5.28 -4.77
CA ALA A 340 -4.82 6.44 -4.49
C ALA A 340 -4.92 6.71 -2.98
N LEU A 341 -5.08 5.67 -2.16
CA LEU A 341 -5.08 5.78 -0.70
C LEU A 341 -3.73 6.26 -0.15
N LEU A 342 -2.61 5.79 -0.71
CA LEU A 342 -1.28 6.27 -0.36
C LEU A 342 -1.17 7.77 -0.61
N LEU A 343 -1.49 8.23 -1.83
CA LEU A 343 -1.48 9.65 -2.18
C LEU A 343 -2.41 10.46 -1.27
N GLN A 344 -3.59 9.93 -0.94
CA GLN A 344 -4.53 10.55 -0.01
C GLN A 344 -3.94 10.75 1.39
N VAL A 345 -3.30 9.71 1.94
CA VAL A 345 -2.69 9.76 3.28
C VAL A 345 -1.55 10.77 3.31
N LEU A 346 -0.66 10.74 2.31
CA LEU A 346 0.45 11.67 2.21
C LEU A 346 -0.04 13.12 2.12
N ALA A 347 -1.02 13.39 1.23
CA ALA A 347 -1.60 14.71 1.06
C ALA A 347 -2.33 15.19 2.33
N GLY A 348 -3.11 14.31 2.97
CA GLY A 348 -3.81 14.64 4.22
C GLY A 348 -2.85 14.95 5.37
N LYS A 349 -1.69 14.29 5.43
CA LYS A 349 -0.65 14.63 6.42
C LYS A 349 0.04 15.95 6.14
N LEU A 350 0.34 16.24 4.86
CA LEU A 350 0.88 17.53 4.46
C LEU A 350 -0.13 18.66 4.76
N ASP A 351 -1.42 18.43 4.55
CA ASP A 351 -2.49 19.37 4.88
C ASP A 351 -2.54 19.70 6.38
N VAL A 352 -2.44 18.69 7.25
CA VAL A 352 -2.35 18.89 8.70
C VAL A 352 -1.11 19.71 9.06
N LEU A 353 0.05 19.39 8.48
CA LEU A 353 1.29 20.13 8.71
C LEU A 353 1.22 21.59 8.26
N ALA A 354 0.66 21.84 7.07
CA ALA A 354 0.48 23.18 6.53
C ALA A 354 -0.50 24.00 7.37
N SER A 355 -1.59 23.37 7.82
CA SER A 355 -2.57 23.99 8.71
C SER A 355 -1.96 24.38 10.07
N ASP A 356 -1.02 23.61 10.59
CA ASP A 356 -0.33 23.86 11.85
C ASP A 356 0.85 24.85 11.76
N ALA A 357 1.17 25.34 10.55
CA ALA A 357 2.28 26.27 10.34
C ALA A 357 2.00 27.66 10.95
N ASN A 358 3.05 28.29 11.49
CA ASN A 358 2.97 29.63 12.09
C ASN A 358 2.85 30.72 11.01
N ALA A 359 1.61 31.07 10.69
CA ALA A 359 1.27 32.08 9.68
C ALA A 359 0.12 32.97 10.21
N PRO A 360 0.39 33.87 11.19
CA PRO A 360 -0.66 34.59 11.91
C PRO A 360 -1.45 35.57 11.04
N GLY A 361 -0.87 36.05 9.93
CA GLY A 361 -1.57 36.92 8.97
C GLY A 361 -2.38 36.19 7.91
N LEU A 362 -2.35 34.84 7.86
CA LEU A 362 -3.15 34.06 6.91
C LEU A 362 -4.47 33.61 7.54
N ASN A 363 -5.58 34.00 6.90
CA ASN A 363 -6.93 33.59 7.29
C ASN A 363 -7.27 32.16 6.80
N ASP A 364 -8.44 31.67 7.19
CA ASP A 364 -8.90 30.31 6.84
C ASP A 364 -9.02 30.08 5.33
N ALA A 365 -9.42 31.11 4.56
CA ALA A 365 -9.50 31.02 3.11
C ALA A 365 -8.11 30.86 2.47
N ALA A 366 -7.10 31.57 2.98
CA ALA A 366 -5.72 31.42 2.53
C ALA A 366 -5.17 30.02 2.85
N ARG A 367 -5.47 29.48 4.04
CA ARG A 367 -5.08 28.13 4.44
C ARG A 367 -5.78 27.06 3.57
N ALA A 368 -7.05 27.25 3.27
CA ALA A 368 -7.78 26.38 2.35
C ALA A 368 -7.17 26.40 0.94
N ALA A 369 -6.77 27.56 0.43
CA ALA A 369 -6.09 27.64 -0.87
C ALA A 369 -4.72 26.93 -0.88
N ILE A 370 -3.94 27.02 0.20
CA ILE A 370 -2.69 26.24 0.36
C ILE A 370 -2.99 24.74 0.33
N SER A 371 -4.04 24.30 1.03
CA SER A 371 -4.53 22.92 0.99
C SER A 371 -4.91 22.48 -0.42
N GLU A 372 -5.63 23.32 -1.17
CA GLU A 372 -5.96 23.06 -2.57
C GLU A 372 -4.70 22.89 -3.44
N GLY A 373 -3.64 23.65 -3.18
CA GLY A 373 -2.35 23.48 -3.85
C GLY A 373 -1.73 22.10 -3.58
N ILE A 374 -1.78 21.62 -2.34
CA ILE A 374 -1.32 20.26 -1.97
C ILE A 374 -2.15 19.20 -2.70
N MET A 375 -3.48 19.35 -2.70
CA MET A 375 -4.37 18.42 -3.41
C MET A 375 -4.14 18.45 -4.93
N HIS A 376 -3.82 19.61 -5.50
CA HIS A 376 -3.47 19.73 -6.91
C HIS A 376 -2.19 18.94 -7.26
N LEU A 377 -1.16 18.98 -6.40
CA LEU A 377 0.04 18.16 -6.57
C LEU A 377 -0.25 16.66 -6.41
N ARG A 378 -1.09 16.27 -5.46
CA ARG A 378 -1.58 14.88 -5.29
C ARG A 378 -2.24 14.38 -6.58
N ASP A 379 -3.11 15.20 -7.15
CA ASP A 379 -3.89 14.89 -8.35
C ASP A 379 -3.00 14.80 -9.59
N ARG A 380 -2.01 15.70 -9.70
CA ARG A 380 -0.98 15.64 -10.74
C ARG A 380 -0.18 14.34 -10.64
N ALA A 381 0.27 13.97 -9.43
CA ALA A 381 1.00 12.72 -9.23
C ALA A 381 0.16 11.51 -9.64
N ALA A 382 -1.12 11.46 -9.27
CA ALA A 382 -2.04 10.41 -9.69
C ALA A 382 -2.28 10.40 -11.22
N GLY A 383 -2.23 11.55 -11.87
CA GLY A 383 -2.33 11.71 -13.32
C GLY A 383 -1.09 11.24 -14.08
N ALA A 384 0.05 11.03 -13.41
CA ALA A 384 1.26 10.48 -14.00
C ALA A 384 1.24 8.95 -14.17
N ASP A 385 0.12 8.28 -13.85
CA ASP A 385 -0.10 6.85 -14.10
C ASP A 385 0.09 6.52 -15.60
N ASN A 386 1.21 5.89 -15.91
CA ASN A 386 1.59 5.47 -17.26
C ASN A 386 1.32 3.97 -17.53
N GLY A 387 0.67 3.28 -16.58
CA GLY A 387 0.45 1.83 -16.61
C GLY A 387 1.48 1.01 -15.84
N ASP A 388 2.73 1.49 -15.66
CA ASP A 388 3.72 0.85 -14.78
C ASP A 388 3.62 1.37 -13.35
N ARG A 389 2.62 0.82 -12.65
CA ARG A 389 2.28 1.19 -11.28
C ARG A 389 3.34 0.76 -10.26
N ALA A 390 4.15 -0.24 -10.59
CA ALA A 390 5.24 -0.71 -9.75
C ALA A 390 6.41 0.27 -9.79
N ALA A 391 6.78 0.75 -10.98
CA ALA A 391 7.76 1.83 -11.13
C ALA A 391 7.25 3.13 -10.49
N PHE A 392 5.96 3.46 -10.66
CA PHE A 392 5.34 4.63 -10.06
C PHE A 392 5.54 4.70 -8.53
N VAL A 393 5.18 3.64 -7.80
CA VAL A 393 5.29 3.68 -6.33
C VAL A 393 6.75 3.68 -5.85
N ARG A 394 7.67 3.03 -6.59
CA ARG A 394 9.10 3.05 -6.27
C ARG A 394 9.68 4.45 -6.43
N LEU A 395 9.34 5.12 -7.54
CA LEU A 395 9.75 6.51 -7.78
C LEU A 395 9.18 7.43 -6.69
N LEU A 396 7.90 7.27 -6.34
CA LEU A 396 7.27 8.02 -5.26
C LEU A 396 7.99 7.81 -3.92
N ALA A 397 8.24 6.56 -3.54
CA ALA A 397 8.93 6.22 -2.30
C ALA A 397 10.35 6.80 -2.25
N ALA A 398 11.11 6.67 -3.34
CA ALA A 398 12.49 7.15 -3.43
C ALA A 398 12.56 8.70 -3.41
N ALA A 399 11.66 9.38 -4.10
CA ALA A 399 11.59 10.84 -4.10
C ALA A 399 11.19 11.40 -2.73
N LEU A 400 10.20 10.79 -2.07
CA LEU A 400 9.82 11.17 -0.71
C LEU A 400 10.97 10.92 0.27
N ALA A 401 11.63 9.76 0.21
CA ALA A 401 12.79 9.46 1.04
C ALA A 401 13.88 10.53 0.90
N ARG A 402 14.23 10.90 -0.35
CA ARG A 402 15.21 11.95 -0.64
C ARG A 402 14.81 13.29 -0.04
N ALA A 403 13.59 13.77 -0.32
CA ALA A 403 13.08 15.03 0.19
C ALA A 403 13.11 15.08 1.73
N ARG A 404 12.79 13.97 2.39
CA ARG A 404 12.75 13.82 3.85
C ARG A 404 14.13 13.82 4.49
N HIS A 405 15.07 13.06 3.92
CA HIS A 405 16.46 13.06 4.36
C HIS A 405 17.14 14.41 4.16
N GLN A 406 16.86 15.11 3.06
CA GLN A 406 17.34 16.47 2.84
C GLN A 406 16.78 17.42 3.90
N LEU A 407 15.46 17.40 4.09
CA LEU A 407 14.77 18.30 5.03
C LEU A 407 15.28 18.12 6.47
N GLN A 408 15.30 16.89 6.97
CA GLN A 408 15.53 16.64 8.39
C GLN A 408 16.97 16.32 8.74
N ASN A 409 17.70 15.63 7.86
CA ASN A 409 19.07 15.16 8.15
C ASN A 409 20.13 16.00 7.43
N GLY A 410 19.74 16.82 6.44
CA GLY A 410 20.69 17.54 5.60
C GLY A 410 21.56 16.60 4.76
N THR A 411 21.03 15.43 4.38
CA THR A 411 21.78 14.42 3.61
C THR A 411 21.17 14.19 2.24
N SER A 412 22.03 13.89 1.27
CA SER A 412 21.64 13.56 -0.11
C SER A 412 22.59 12.52 -0.70
N GLY A 413 22.62 11.34 -0.08
CA GLY A 413 23.51 10.25 -0.52
C GLY A 413 23.17 9.70 -1.91
N PRO A 414 24.12 9.00 -2.56
CA PRO A 414 23.85 8.27 -3.79
C PRO A 414 22.93 7.07 -3.55
N GLY A 415 22.18 6.69 -4.58
CA GLY A 415 21.25 5.57 -4.56
C GLY A 415 19.91 5.90 -3.86
N VAL A 416 19.01 4.93 -3.89
CA VAL A 416 17.71 5.02 -3.23
C VAL A 416 17.92 4.95 -1.71
N GLN A 417 17.43 5.96 -1.01
CA GLN A 417 17.51 6.04 0.45
C GLN A 417 16.39 5.20 1.11
N GLN A 418 16.59 4.82 2.37
CA GLN A 418 15.52 4.21 3.18
C GLN A 418 14.29 5.11 3.18
N TYR A 419 13.08 4.53 3.04
CA TYR A 419 11.86 5.32 3.11
C TYR A 419 11.76 6.02 4.48
N PHE A 420 11.42 7.31 4.48
CA PHE A 420 11.36 8.11 5.69
C PHE A 420 9.96 8.73 5.82
N PRO A 421 9.08 8.20 6.69
CA PRO A 421 7.71 8.67 6.76
C PRO A 421 7.59 10.13 7.22
N ILE A 422 6.45 10.73 6.91
CA ILE A 422 6.10 12.09 7.39
C ILE A 422 5.95 12.07 8.92
N ASP A 423 5.16 11.13 9.44
CA ASP A 423 5.03 10.80 10.87
C ASP A 423 4.61 9.33 10.97
N HIS A 424 4.95 8.63 12.04
CA HIS A 424 4.52 7.24 12.27
C HIS A 424 3.11 7.11 12.84
N ARG A 425 2.42 8.24 13.06
CA ARG A 425 1.06 8.30 13.62
C ARG A 425 0.06 8.77 12.57
N PRO A 426 -1.22 8.38 12.70
CA PRO A 426 -2.29 8.84 11.82
C PRO A 426 -2.49 10.36 11.91
N ALA A 427 -3.13 10.92 10.89
CA ALA A 427 -3.22 12.37 10.68
C ALA A 427 -3.77 13.15 11.89
N HIS A 428 -4.83 12.68 12.55
CA HIS A 428 -5.42 13.37 13.73
C HIS A 428 -4.46 13.47 14.91
N MET A 429 -3.48 12.57 15.03
CA MET A 429 -2.49 12.62 16.12
C MET A 429 -1.32 13.56 15.82
N MET A 430 -1.23 14.09 14.60
CA MET A 430 -0.22 15.06 14.20
C MET A 430 -0.61 16.48 14.60
N GLN A 431 -1.91 16.80 14.56
CA GLN A 431 -2.42 18.14 14.82
C GLN A 431 -1.99 18.65 16.20
N GLY A 432 -1.39 19.83 16.23
CA GLY A 432 -0.89 20.47 17.45
C GLY A 432 0.33 19.78 18.07
N ASN A 433 0.92 18.76 17.45
CA ASN A 433 2.09 18.09 18.02
C ASN A 433 3.31 19.03 18.00
N VAL A 434 3.75 19.43 19.20
CA VAL A 434 4.90 20.33 19.43
C VAL A 434 6.20 19.75 18.86
N ALA A 435 6.37 18.42 18.89
CA ALA A 435 7.58 17.80 18.34
C ALA A 435 7.76 18.12 16.85
N LEU A 436 6.65 18.15 16.09
CA LEU A 436 6.66 18.45 14.66
C LEU A 436 7.02 19.91 14.36
N ALA A 437 6.76 20.85 15.27
CA ALA A 437 7.08 22.27 15.07
C ALA A 437 8.58 22.53 14.88
N SER A 438 9.43 21.68 15.48
CA SER A 438 10.88 21.83 15.39
C SER A 438 11.49 21.26 14.11
N THR A 439 10.73 20.46 13.36
CA THR A 439 11.25 19.61 12.27
C THR A 439 11.31 20.27 10.89
N GLY A 440 10.80 21.51 10.77
CA GLY A 440 10.70 22.23 9.49
C GLY A 440 9.64 21.71 8.52
N GLN A 441 8.92 20.65 8.88
CA GLN A 441 7.91 20.02 8.03
C GLN A 441 6.69 20.88 7.75
N ARG A 442 6.31 21.74 8.70
CA ARG A 442 5.12 22.60 8.58
C ARG A 442 5.33 23.63 7.49
N GLU A 443 6.48 24.29 7.52
CA GLU A 443 6.91 25.27 6.53
C GLU A 443 7.11 24.61 5.16
N ALA A 444 7.74 23.43 5.12
CA ALA A 444 7.90 22.68 3.87
C ALA A 444 6.55 22.30 3.24
N ALA A 445 5.56 21.90 4.05
CA ALA A 445 4.22 21.59 3.57
C ALA A 445 3.50 22.81 2.99
N VAL A 446 3.62 23.99 3.62
CA VAL A 446 3.10 25.25 3.07
C VAL A 446 3.79 25.60 1.75
N ALA A 447 5.11 25.47 1.67
CA ALA A 447 5.87 25.72 0.43
C ALA A 447 5.43 24.81 -0.71
N LEU A 448 5.19 23.52 -0.44
CA LEU A 448 4.61 22.59 -1.42
C LEU A 448 3.19 23.02 -1.85
N GLY A 449 2.36 23.51 -0.93
CA GLY A 449 1.06 24.08 -1.26
C GLY A 449 1.17 25.30 -2.19
N LEU A 450 2.12 26.21 -1.95
CA LEU A 450 2.37 27.35 -2.84
C LEU A 450 2.86 26.90 -4.22
N ILE A 451 3.78 25.93 -4.30
CA ILE A 451 4.22 25.33 -5.58
C ILE A 451 3.03 24.72 -6.31
N GLY A 452 2.11 24.07 -5.59
CA GLY A 452 0.87 23.53 -6.16
C GLY A 452 -0.05 24.61 -6.74
N LEU A 453 -0.18 25.75 -6.06
CA LEU A 453 -0.92 26.91 -6.57
C LEU A 453 -0.27 27.51 -7.82
N GLU A 454 1.04 27.71 -7.82
CA GLU A 454 1.77 28.20 -9.01
C GLU A 454 1.68 27.22 -10.18
N HIS A 455 1.63 25.92 -9.88
CA HIS A 455 1.37 24.91 -10.89
C HIS A 455 -0.05 25.02 -11.46
N LYS A 456 -1.05 25.17 -10.60
CA LYS A 456 -2.46 25.29 -11.01
C LYS A 456 -2.66 26.51 -11.92
N ASP A 457 -1.96 27.61 -11.62
CA ASP A 457 -2.01 28.85 -12.40
C ASP A 457 -1.10 28.82 -13.65
N SER A 458 -0.44 27.69 -13.93
CA SER A 458 0.51 27.51 -15.05
C SER A 458 1.70 28.46 -15.03
N THR A 459 1.98 29.10 -13.89
CA THR A 459 3.19 29.89 -13.66
C THR A 459 4.41 28.98 -13.68
N TRP A 460 4.31 27.84 -13.00
CA TRP A 460 5.36 26.85 -12.87
C TRP A 460 4.88 25.46 -13.27
N THR A 461 5.83 24.59 -13.60
CA THR A 461 5.61 23.14 -13.67
C THR A 461 6.54 22.46 -12.69
N SER A 462 6.12 21.29 -12.19
CA SER A 462 6.90 20.50 -11.24
C SER A 462 7.18 19.11 -11.78
N ALA A 463 8.40 18.63 -11.59
CA ALA A 463 8.86 17.30 -11.98
C ALA A 463 9.77 16.70 -10.90
N LEU A 464 10.07 15.41 -11.04
CA LEU A 464 11.07 14.73 -10.22
C LEU A 464 12.30 14.47 -11.08
N ASP A 465 13.47 14.79 -10.54
CA ASP A 465 14.75 14.30 -11.07
C ASP A 465 14.99 12.86 -10.59
N ASP A 466 16.11 12.23 -10.97
CA ASP A 466 16.45 10.88 -10.54
C ASP A 466 16.71 10.85 -9.02
N PRO A 467 15.88 10.18 -8.21
CA PRO A 467 16.08 10.14 -6.76
C PRO A 467 17.28 9.27 -6.34
N ALA A 468 17.98 8.60 -7.26
CA ALA A 468 19.25 7.94 -6.97
C ALA A 468 20.46 8.89 -7.12
N ASP A 469 20.32 10.01 -7.82
CA ASP A 469 21.39 11.00 -7.98
C ASP A 469 21.53 11.84 -6.69
N PRO A 470 22.71 11.89 -6.04
CA PRO A 470 22.94 12.73 -4.87
C PRO A 470 22.69 14.22 -5.11
N ARG A 471 22.78 14.69 -6.36
CA ARG A 471 22.52 16.08 -6.75
C ARG A 471 21.05 16.41 -7.00
N SER A 472 20.15 15.43 -6.98
CA SER A 472 18.72 15.70 -7.17
C SER A 472 18.12 16.42 -5.96
N GLY A 473 17.28 17.42 -6.21
CA GLY A 473 16.46 18.07 -5.19
C GLY A 473 15.28 17.20 -4.74
N ALA A 474 14.45 17.74 -3.84
CA ALA A 474 13.16 17.17 -3.47
C ALA A 474 12.19 17.16 -4.67
N LEU A 475 12.26 18.19 -5.50
CA LEU A 475 11.62 18.27 -6.80
C LEU A 475 12.36 19.28 -7.69
N ARG A 476 12.01 19.31 -8.97
CA ARG A 476 12.40 20.36 -9.91
C ARG A 476 11.20 21.24 -10.21
N VAL A 477 11.40 22.55 -10.21
CA VAL A 477 10.41 23.54 -10.65
C VAL A 477 10.92 24.21 -11.92
N THR A 478 10.04 24.43 -12.88
CA THR A 478 10.36 25.05 -14.17
C THR A 478 9.34 26.12 -14.51
N SER A 479 9.80 27.34 -14.81
CA SER A 479 9.02 28.44 -15.34
C SER A 479 9.22 28.55 -16.87
N ALA A 480 8.71 29.62 -17.48
CA ALA A 480 8.98 29.92 -18.88
C ALA A 480 10.45 30.34 -19.15
N SER A 481 11.16 30.83 -18.13
CA SER A 481 12.50 31.41 -18.27
C SER A 481 13.62 30.51 -17.74
N SER A 482 13.37 29.74 -16.68
CA SER A 482 14.41 28.93 -16.02
C SER A 482 13.83 27.68 -15.36
N ALA A 483 14.72 26.75 -15.01
CA ALA A 483 14.43 25.65 -14.11
C ALA A 483 15.35 25.72 -12.88
N ALA A 484 14.93 25.10 -11.77
CA ALA A 484 15.76 24.90 -10.61
C ALA A 484 15.40 23.61 -9.86
N ARG A 485 16.42 22.97 -9.29
CA ARG A 485 16.29 21.94 -8.27
C ARG A 485 15.95 22.59 -6.94
N VAL A 486 14.82 22.18 -6.37
CA VAL A 486 14.36 22.63 -5.06
C VAL A 486 14.83 21.65 -4.00
N PHE A 487 15.65 22.14 -3.08
CA PHE A 487 16.03 21.43 -1.87
C PHE A 487 15.21 21.95 -0.70
N LEU A 488 14.81 21.05 0.19
CA LEU A 488 14.14 21.40 1.44
C LEU A 488 15.14 21.23 2.59
N ALA A 489 15.18 22.19 3.51
CA ALA A 489 16.06 22.14 4.68
C ALA A 489 15.34 22.69 5.92
N ALA A 490 15.42 22.00 7.06
CA ALA A 490 14.72 22.44 8.26
C ALA A 490 15.40 23.67 8.91
N ASN A 491 16.70 23.84 8.70
CA ASN A 491 17.51 24.93 9.27
C ASN A 491 18.84 25.11 8.50
N ASP A 492 19.62 26.13 8.88
CA ASP A 492 20.89 26.50 8.25
C ASP A 492 21.97 25.42 8.35
N ASP A 493 21.95 24.59 9.41
CA ASP A 493 22.87 23.48 9.59
C ASP A 493 22.59 22.39 8.56
N ASN A 494 21.32 22.06 8.32
CA ASN A 494 20.95 21.10 7.27
C ASN A 494 21.39 21.57 5.87
N ILE A 495 21.33 22.87 5.58
CA ILE A 495 21.84 23.43 4.31
C ILE A 495 23.35 23.22 4.21
N THR A 496 24.08 23.52 5.28
CA THR A 496 25.55 23.36 5.32
C THR A 496 25.92 21.89 5.11
N SER A 497 25.23 20.97 5.79
CA SER A 497 25.41 19.52 5.61
C SER A 497 25.11 19.05 4.18
N LEU A 498 24.11 19.62 3.50
CA LEU A 498 23.80 19.27 2.11
C LEU A 498 24.94 19.65 1.16
N MET A 499 25.53 20.83 1.37
CA MET A 499 26.70 21.27 0.61
C MET A 499 27.93 20.41 0.90
N GLU A 500 28.18 20.09 2.18
CA GLU A 500 29.27 19.20 2.57
C GLU A 500 29.11 17.78 2.00
N ALA A 501 27.86 17.33 1.84
CA ALA A 501 27.52 16.07 1.18
C ALA A 501 27.64 16.13 -0.36
N GLY A 502 27.94 17.29 -0.95
CA GLY A 502 28.07 17.48 -2.39
C GLY A 502 26.74 17.49 -3.14
N ALA A 503 25.62 17.78 -2.47
CA ALA A 503 24.31 17.87 -3.13
C ALA A 503 24.26 19.06 -4.11
N PHE A 504 24.92 20.17 -3.76
CA PHE A 504 25.09 21.36 -4.59
C PHE A 504 26.21 22.26 -4.04
N ASP A 505 26.65 23.22 -4.86
CA ASP A 505 27.66 24.25 -4.52
C ASP A 505 27.01 25.64 -4.37
N GLU A 506 27.70 26.59 -3.71
CA GLU A 506 27.19 27.97 -3.54
C GLU A 506 26.99 28.71 -4.87
N ASP A 507 27.79 28.36 -5.89
CA ASP A 507 27.75 28.97 -7.22
C ASP A 507 26.79 28.25 -8.17
N ASP A 508 26.01 27.25 -7.70
CA ASP A 508 25.10 26.45 -8.52
C ASP A 508 23.78 27.21 -8.80
N ASP A 509 23.67 27.79 -9.99
CA ASP A 509 22.54 28.62 -10.43
C ASP A 509 21.25 27.83 -10.71
N ASP A 510 21.33 26.49 -10.77
CA ASP A 510 20.19 25.58 -10.89
C ASP A 510 19.62 25.20 -9.52
N VAL A 511 19.95 25.93 -8.44
CA VAL A 511 19.54 25.55 -7.07
C VAL A 511 18.68 26.61 -6.39
N VAL A 512 17.64 26.11 -5.73
CA VAL A 512 16.81 26.84 -4.77
C VAL A 512 16.71 26.00 -3.51
N VAL A 513 17.06 26.58 -2.37
CA VAL A 513 16.95 25.94 -1.06
C VAL A 513 15.85 26.64 -0.27
N ILE A 514 14.77 25.92 0.01
CA ILE A 514 13.67 26.39 0.86
C ILE A 514 13.98 25.97 2.29
N CYS A 515 14.33 26.96 3.13
CA CYS A 515 14.67 26.74 4.53
C CYS A 515 13.48 27.08 5.42
N SER A 516 13.09 26.13 6.28
CA SER A 516 12.00 26.32 7.24
C SER A 516 12.32 27.33 8.35
N ARG A 517 13.58 27.76 8.47
CA ARG A 517 14.02 28.77 9.43
C ARG A 517 14.79 29.89 8.74
N LYS A 518 15.28 30.84 9.53
CA LYS A 518 16.15 31.89 9.05
C LYS A 518 17.46 31.29 8.51
N VAL A 519 17.86 31.71 7.31
CA VAL A 519 19.16 31.38 6.71
C VAL A 519 20.19 32.40 7.19
N GLY A 520 21.39 31.93 7.54
CA GLY A 520 22.52 32.78 7.92
C GLY A 520 23.09 33.52 6.70
N GLY A 521 23.73 34.67 6.91
CA GLY A 521 24.48 35.32 5.85
C GLY A 521 25.66 34.44 5.42
N ARG A 522 25.65 33.92 4.19
CA ARG A 522 26.74 33.10 3.66
C ARG A 522 27.91 34.00 3.24
N GLN A 523 29.10 33.72 3.76
CA GLN A 523 30.33 34.45 3.39
C GLN A 523 30.87 33.88 2.09
N GLN A 524 30.94 34.70 1.04
CA GLN A 524 31.61 34.35 -0.20
C GLN A 524 33.06 33.94 0.10
N ARG A 525 33.41 32.66 -0.14
CA ARG A 525 34.79 32.17 0.08
C ARG A 525 35.73 32.75 -0.97
N SER A 526 36.36 33.87 -0.61
CA SER A 526 37.43 34.59 -1.32
C SER A 526 36.95 35.61 -2.39
N PRO A 527 37.52 36.82 -2.41
CA PRO A 527 37.24 37.80 -3.46
C PRO A 527 37.89 37.32 -4.76
N ARG A 528 37.13 36.67 -5.64
CA ARG A 528 37.51 36.57 -7.05
C ARG A 528 37.24 37.93 -7.69
N THR A 529 38.26 38.44 -8.38
CA THR A 529 38.24 39.71 -9.13
C THR A 529 36.93 39.85 -9.89
N SER A 530 36.22 40.94 -9.62
CA SER A 530 34.89 41.23 -10.14
C SER A 530 34.89 41.39 -11.67
N LEU A 531 34.61 40.31 -12.38
CA LEU A 531 33.83 40.37 -13.61
C LEU A 531 32.44 39.90 -13.21
N ARG A 532 31.46 40.81 -13.19
CA ARG A 532 30.04 40.45 -13.08
C ARG A 532 29.68 39.70 -14.36
N ASP A 533 29.71 38.38 -14.31
CA ASP A 533 29.25 37.47 -15.38
C ASP A 533 27.72 37.29 -15.36
N GLY A 534 27.03 37.76 -14.32
CA GLY A 534 25.58 37.76 -14.25
C GLY A 534 24.97 36.41 -13.86
N SER A 535 25.77 35.41 -13.45
CA SER A 535 25.22 34.15 -12.92
C SER A 535 24.79 34.34 -11.45
N LEU A 536 23.53 34.04 -11.17
CA LEU A 536 22.98 33.96 -9.81
C LEU A 536 23.45 32.63 -9.20
N GLY A 537 24.20 32.62 -8.10
CA GLY A 537 24.50 31.36 -7.39
C GLY A 537 23.25 30.70 -6.79
N ALA A 538 23.45 29.69 -5.94
CA ALA A 538 22.35 29.02 -5.24
C ALA A 538 21.50 30.02 -4.46
N ARG A 539 20.17 29.92 -4.61
CA ARG A 539 19.20 30.81 -3.95
C ARG A 539 18.71 30.20 -2.64
N TYR A 540 18.61 31.00 -1.59
CA TYR A 540 18.23 30.53 -0.26
C TYR A 540 17.00 31.28 0.26
N VAL A 541 15.86 30.60 0.32
CA VAL A 541 14.59 31.16 0.79
C VAL A 541 14.46 30.95 2.29
N SER A 542 14.47 32.03 3.07
CA SER A 542 14.15 32.01 4.52
C SER A 542 12.64 31.92 4.73
N PHE A 543 12.06 30.76 4.45
CA PHE A 543 10.62 30.60 4.29
C PHE A 543 9.83 30.71 5.60
N GLY A 544 10.37 30.20 6.72
CA GLY A 544 9.70 30.34 8.03
C GLY A 544 9.44 31.81 8.43
N PRO A 545 10.48 32.68 8.41
CA PRO A 545 10.29 34.12 8.61
C PRO A 545 9.33 34.76 7.61
N MET A 546 9.45 34.45 6.31
CA MET A 546 8.55 34.95 5.26
C MET A 546 7.08 34.61 5.57
N LEU A 547 6.81 33.36 5.93
CA LEU A 547 5.49 32.88 6.30
C LEU A 547 4.94 33.57 7.56
N ALA A 548 5.78 33.79 8.56
CA ALA A 548 5.39 34.45 9.81
C ALA A 548 5.06 35.94 9.61
N SER A 549 5.69 36.61 8.64
CA SER A 549 5.46 38.03 8.31
C SER A 549 4.37 38.26 7.25
N ALA A 550 3.90 37.20 6.57
CA ALA A 550 2.90 37.33 5.52
C ALA A 550 1.60 37.95 6.04
N THR A 551 1.08 38.95 5.32
CA THR A 551 -0.18 39.65 5.65
C THR A 551 -1.36 39.18 4.80
N SER A 552 -1.10 38.49 3.69
CA SER A 552 -2.08 37.90 2.79
C SER A 552 -1.46 36.74 2.01
N LEU A 553 -2.31 35.91 1.40
CA LEU A 553 -1.85 34.84 0.51
C LEU A 553 -1.15 35.40 -0.73
N ASP A 554 -1.73 36.42 -1.36
CA ASP A 554 -1.17 37.00 -2.59
C ASP A 554 0.23 37.59 -2.35
N GLY A 555 0.40 38.32 -1.24
CA GLY A 555 1.72 38.85 -0.85
C GLY A 555 2.73 37.74 -0.58
N LEU A 556 2.32 36.67 0.13
CA LEU A 556 3.19 35.51 0.35
C LEU A 556 3.59 34.83 -0.97
N ARG A 557 2.66 34.70 -1.93
CA ARG A 557 2.95 34.13 -3.25
C ARG A 557 3.90 35.00 -4.05
N ASP A 558 3.72 36.31 -4.03
CA ASP A 558 4.62 37.27 -4.67
C ASP A 558 6.03 37.19 -4.09
N ASP A 559 6.15 37.26 -2.76
CA ASP A 559 7.44 37.17 -2.06
C ASP A 559 8.13 35.83 -2.34
N PHE A 560 7.36 34.73 -2.31
CA PHE A 560 7.88 33.39 -2.60
C PHE A 560 8.41 33.28 -4.03
N ARG A 561 7.65 33.76 -5.03
CA ARG A 561 8.10 33.78 -6.43
C ARG A 561 9.36 34.62 -6.62
N ASN A 562 9.41 35.79 -6.00
CA ASN A 562 10.54 36.70 -6.11
C ASN A 562 11.83 36.09 -5.55
N GLU A 563 11.75 35.39 -4.42
CA GLU A 563 12.91 34.72 -3.80
C GLU A 563 13.34 33.44 -4.54
N VAL A 564 12.39 32.70 -5.13
CA VAL A 564 12.71 31.54 -5.99
C VAL A 564 13.36 31.99 -7.30
N SER A 565 12.89 33.10 -7.89
CA SER A 565 13.50 33.78 -9.04
C SER A 565 13.88 32.85 -10.21
N ILE A 566 12.90 32.11 -10.75
CA ILE A 566 13.06 31.23 -11.93
C ILE A 566 12.17 31.65 -13.08
#